data_AF-A0A8X6V4E1-F1
#
_entry.id   AF-A0A8X6V4E1-F1
#
_cell.length_a   1.000
_cell.length_b   1.000
_cell.length_c   1.000
_cell.angle_alpha   90.00
_cell.angle_beta   90.00
_cell.angle_gamma   90.00
#
_symmetry.space_group_name_H-M   'P 1'
#
loop_
_entity.id
_entity.type
_entity.pdbx_description
1 polymer ?
#
loop_
_entity_poly.entity_id
_entity_poly.type
_entity_poly.pdbx_seq_one_letter_code
_entity_poly.pdbx_strand_id
1 'polypeptide(L)'
;MEVNKEKIQFILQFFLDKGENASQVAEIANGVYGADTVTPNCVQFWFRRFRSDIFDVKDAPRAGRPVVENVDKITEIIEVNRRVSSRSIA
;
A
#
# COMPACT_ATOMS: atom_id res chain seq x y z
N MET A 1 13.90 -11.13 -13.59
CA MET A 1 14.35 -11.35 -12.20
C MET A 1 13.21 -10.91 -11.29
N GLU A 2 12.78 -11.75 -10.35
CA GLU A 2 11.79 -11.31 -9.36
C GLU A 2 12.44 -10.30 -8.42
N VAL A 3 12.02 -9.05 -8.56
CA VAL A 3 12.50 -7.96 -7.73
C VAL A 3 11.81 -8.07 -6.37
N ASN A 4 12.53 -8.56 -5.37
CA ASN A 4 12.02 -8.65 -4.01
C ASN A 4 11.91 -7.22 -3.42
N LYS A 5 10.67 -6.78 -3.20
CA LYS A 5 10.36 -5.45 -2.65
C LYS A 5 11.04 -5.18 -1.31
N GLU A 6 11.17 -6.20 -0.46
CA GLU A 6 11.82 -6.07 0.83
C GLU A 6 13.30 -5.70 0.67
N LYS A 7 13.98 -6.35 -0.28
CA LYS A 7 15.39 -6.05 -0.58
C LYS A 7 15.58 -4.62 -1.05
N ILE A 8 14.69 -4.10 -1.90
CA ILE A 8 14.75 -2.70 -2.35
C ILE A 8 14.66 -1.76 -1.16
N GLN A 9 13.71 -1.99 -0.25
CA GLN A 9 13.51 -1.09 0.88
C GLN A 9 14.71 -1.05 1.83
N PHE A 10 15.35 -2.20 2.11
CA PHE A 10 16.59 -2.22 2.89
C PHE A 10 17.74 -1.45 2.22
N ILE A 11 17.82 -1.49 0.89
CA ILE A 11 18.81 -0.74 0.13
C ILE A 11 18.53 0.75 0.20
N LEU A 12 17.26 1.14 0.10
CA LEU A 12 16.85 2.54 0.28
C LEU A 12 17.19 3.03 1.69
N GLN A 13 16.99 2.22 2.73
CA GLN A 13 17.41 2.56 4.09
C GLN A 13 18.92 2.81 4.17
N PHE A 14 19.72 1.89 3.64
CA PHE A 14 21.17 2.04 3.60
C PHE A 14 21.62 3.35 2.92
N PHE A 15 20.97 3.73 1.83
CA PHE A 15 21.27 4.99 1.15
C PHE A 15 20.79 6.23 1.90
N LEU A 16 19.69 6.13 2.66
CA LEU A 16 19.26 7.18 3.58
C LEU A 16 20.31 7.40 4.67
N ASP A 17 20.85 6.33 5.26
CA ASP A 17 21.87 6.38 6.31
C ASP A 17 23.19 6.99 5.79
N LYS A 18 23.49 6.78 4.49
CA LYS A 18 24.61 7.44 3.80
C LYS A 18 24.37 8.91 3.47
N GLY A 19 23.14 9.40 3.54
CA GLY A 19 22.79 10.78 3.21
C GLY A 19 22.69 11.07 1.70
N GLU A 20 22.49 10.03 0.87
CA GLU A 20 22.39 10.20 -0.59
C GLU A 20 21.06 10.86 -1.00
N ASN A 21 21.05 11.53 -2.16
CA ASN A 21 19.83 12.12 -2.71
C ASN A 21 18.93 11.04 -3.34
N ALA A 22 17.61 11.15 -3.12
CA ALA A 22 16.61 10.25 -3.68
C ALA A 22 16.70 10.05 -5.20
N SER A 23 17.06 11.10 -5.97
CA SER A 23 17.23 10.98 -7.42
C SER A 23 18.42 10.10 -7.80
N GLN A 24 19.57 10.31 -7.13
CA GLN A 24 20.78 9.49 -7.34
C GLN A 24 20.54 8.05 -6.94
N VAL A 25 19.85 7.83 -5.82
CA VAL A 25 19.49 6.50 -5.35
C VAL A 25 18.58 5.77 -6.34
N ALA A 26 17.62 6.47 -6.95
CA ALA A 26 16.76 5.88 -7.97
C ALA A 26 17.55 5.48 -9.22
N GLU A 27 18.50 6.31 -9.67
CA GLU A 27 19.40 5.98 -10.79
C GLU A 27 20.27 4.75 -10.48
N ILE A 28 20.89 4.71 -9.31
CA ILE A 28 21.72 3.57 -8.87
C ILE A 28 20.88 2.29 -8.78
N ALA A 29 19.72 2.36 -8.14
CA ALA A 29 18.83 1.22 -7.99
C ALA A 29 18.34 0.70 -9.34
N ASN A 30 17.99 1.59 -10.27
CA ASN A 30 17.57 1.21 -11.62
C ASN A 30 18.74 0.65 -12.46
N GLY A 31 19.97 1.12 -12.24
CA GLY A 31 21.16 0.56 -12.86
C GLY A 31 21.48 -0.87 -12.41
N VAL A 32 21.18 -1.19 -11.14
CA VAL A 32 21.46 -2.52 -10.56
C VAL A 32 20.34 -3.53 -10.81
N TYR A 33 19.09 -3.12 -10.60
CA TYR A 33 17.93 -4.04 -10.60
C TYR A 33 17.14 -4.03 -11.91
N GLY A 34 17.41 -3.08 -12.80
CA GLY A 34 16.73 -2.91 -14.08
C GLY A 34 16.04 -1.56 -14.19
N ALA A 35 15.88 -1.08 -15.42
CA ALA A 35 15.18 0.17 -15.70
C ALA A 35 13.79 0.18 -15.05
N ASP A 36 13.40 1.36 -14.55
CA ASP A 36 12.10 1.61 -13.92
C ASP A 36 11.77 0.76 -12.68
N THR A 37 12.79 0.20 -12.02
CA THR A 37 12.62 -0.55 -10.76
C THR A 37 12.04 0.34 -9.65
N VAL A 38 12.56 1.55 -9.50
CA VAL A 38 12.08 2.56 -8.56
C VAL A 38 12.05 3.94 -9.20
N THR A 39 11.04 4.73 -8.83
CA THR A 39 10.98 6.14 -9.20
C THR A 39 11.56 7.00 -8.08
N PRO A 40 12.09 8.21 -8.38
CA PRO A 40 12.56 9.14 -7.35
C PRO A 40 11.48 9.46 -6.30
N ASN A 41 10.22 9.54 -6.72
CA ASN A 41 9.08 9.75 -5.82
C ASN A 41 8.89 8.57 -4.84
N CYS A 42 9.08 7.34 -5.30
CA CYS A 42 9.04 6.14 -4.45
C CYS A 42 10.15 6.20 -3.40
N VAL A 43 11.37 6.57 -3.81
CA VAL A 43 12.51 6.71 -2.87
C VAL A 43 12.22 7.79 -1.82
N GLN A 44 11.71 8.96 -2.22
CA GLN A 44 11.33 10.02 -1.28
C GLN A 44 10.21 9.61 -0.32
N PHE A 45 9.25 8.80 -0.78
CA PHE A 45 8.20 8.27 0.07
C PHE A 45 8.78 7.35 1.16
N TRP A 46 9.69 6.44 0.78
CA TRP A 46 10.37 5.56 1.73
C TRP A 46 11.27 6.33 2.69
N PHE A 47 12.03 7.31 2.21
CA PHE A 47 12.86 8.16 3.07
C PHE A 47 12.03 8.90 4.13
N ARG A 48 10.81 9.33 3.79
CA ARG A 48 9.88 9.92 4.76
C ARG A 48 9.41 8.90 5.80
N ARG A 49 9.07 7.66 5.40
CA ARG A 49 8.72 6.58 6.34
C ARG A 49 9.85 6.26 7.32
N PHE A 50 11.07 6.11 6.81
CA PHE A 50 12.23 5.77 7.60
C PHE A 50 12.61 6.85 8.61
N ARG A 51 12.48 8.13 8.23
CA ARG A 51 12.65 9.25 9.17
C ARG A 51 11.58 9.32 10.27
N SER A 52 10.45 8.65 10.07
CA SER A 52 9.38 8.52 11.07
C SER A 52 9.46 7.19 11.84
N ASP A 53 10.59 6.47 11.77
CA ASP A 53 10.81 5.16 12.38
C ASP A 53 9.81 4.07 11.93
N ILE A 54 9.20 4.23 10.75
CA ILE A 54 8.25 3.26 10.19
C ILE A 54 9.00 2.31 9.25
N PHE A 55 9.66 1.31 9.84
CA PHE A 55 10.45 0.29 9.13
C PHE A 55 9.64 -0.92 8.66
N ASP A 56 8.33 -0.96 8.91
CA ASP A 56 7.52 -2.07 8.42
C ASP A 56 7.56 -2.08 6.88
N VAL A 57 8.14 -3.15 6.35
CA VAL A 57 8.35 -3.32 4.92
C VAL A 57 7.08 -3.82 4.23
N LYS A 58 6.20 -4.47 5.00
CA LYS A 58 4.98 -5.07 4.51
C LYS A 58 3.91 -4.00 4.36
N ASP A 59 3.17 -4.10 3.27
CA ASP A 59 1.94 -3.34 3.14
C ASP A 59 1.01 -3.78 4.27
N ALA A 60 0.50 -2.80 5.04
CA ALA A 60 -0.59 -3.07 5.96
C ALA A 60 -1.74 -3.75 5.19
N PRO A 61 -2.54 -4.61 5.84
CA PRO A 61 -3.70 -5.20 5.22
C PRO A 61 -4.51 -4.08 4.57
N ARG A 62 -4.71 -4.18 3.25
CA ARG A 62 -5.53 -3.19 2.55
C ARG A 62 -6.89 -3.23 3.21
N ALA A 63 -7.34 -2.08 3.73
CA ALA A 63 -8.73 -1.93 4.11
C ALA A 63 -9.55 -2.31 2.87
N GLY A 64 -10.16 -3.48 2.91
CA GLY A 64 -11.02 -3.94 1.83
C GLY A 64 -12.19 -2.98 1.68
N ARG A 65 -13.04 -3.24 0.68
CA ARG A 65 -14.37 -2.62 0.69
C ARG A 65 -15.04 -3.04 2.01
N PRO A 66 -15.51 -2.11 2.86
CA PRO A 66 -16.30 -2.50 4.02
C PRO A 66 -17.48 -3.33 3.51
N VAL A 67 -17.51 -4.60 3.90
CA VAL A 67 -18.62 -5.50 3.61
C VAL A 67 -19.73 -5.07 4.58
N VAL A 68 -20.55 -4.15 4.07
CA VAL A 68 -21.81 -3.61 4.60
C VAL A 68 -22.17 -4.08 6.02
N GLU A 69 -22.05 -3.17 6.99
CA GLU A 69 -22.46 -3.33 8.40
C GLU A 69 -23.98 -3.51 8.60
N ASN A 70 -24.77 -3.50 7.54
CA ASN A 70 -26.24 -3.50 7.59
C ASN A 70 -26.88 -4.81 7.11
N VAL A 71 -26.13 -5.92 7.03
CA VAL A 71 -26.70 -7.23 6.64
C VAL A 71 -27.87 -7.59 7.56
N ASP A 72 -27.71 -7.40 8.87
CA ASP A 72 -28.74 -7.71 9.87
C ASP A 72 -30.02 -6.88 9.67
N LYS A 73 -29.87 -5.60 9.33
CA LYS A 73 -31.00 -4.70 9.05
C LYS A 73 -31.71 -5.08 7.76
N ILE A 74 -30.95 -5.49 6.73
CA ILE A 74 -31.51 -5.96 5.46
C ILE A 74 -32.26 -7.28 5.68
N THR A 75 -31.72 -8.19 6.48
CA THR A 75 -32.40 -9.45 6.82
C THR A 75 -33.68 -9.21 7.60
N GLU A 76 -33.68 -8.28 8.57
CA GLU A 76 -34.89 -7.93 9.34
C GLU A 76 -36.01 -7.38 8.45
N ILE A 77 -35.69 -6.48 7.50
CA ILE A 77 -36.67 -5.94 6.54
C ILE A 77 -37.26 -7.05 5.65
N ILE A 78 -36.44 -8.01 5.22
CA ILE A 78 -36.87 -9.13 4.38
C ILE A 78 -37.74 -10.13 5.17
N GLU A 79 -37.43 -10.37 6.44
CA GLU A 79 -38.21 -11.24 7.32
C GLU A 79 -39.60 -10.66 7.61
N VAL A 80 -39.67 -9.34 7.83
CA VAL A 80 -40.95 -8.63 8.02
C VAL A 80 -41.76 -8.58 6.74
N ASN A 81 -41.13 -8.36 5.59
CA ASN A 81 -41.81 -8.34 4.30
C ASN A 81 -40.92 -8.86 3.17
N ARG A 82 -41.22 -10.07 2.71
CA ARG A 82 -40.45 -10.74 1.66
C ARG A 82 -40.64 -10.14 0.26
N ARG A 83 -41.59 -9.21 0.08
CA ARG A 83 -41.89 -8.55 -1.22
C ARG A 83 -41.23 -7.18 -1.37
N VAL A 84 -40.35 -6.79 -0.44
CA VAL A 84 -39.67 -5.49 -0.48
C VAL A 84 -38.67 -5.50 -1.64
N SER A 85 -38.64 -4.41 -2.42
CA SER A 85 -37.75 -4.28 -3.56
C SER A 85 -36.35 -3.86 -3.12
N SER A 86 -35.31 -4.20 -3.88
CA SER A 86 -33.95 -3.73 -3.58
C SER A 86 -33.84 -2.19 -3.56
N ARG A 87 -34.67 -1.48 -4.35
CA ARG A 87 -34.72 -0.01 -4.38
C ARG A 87 -35.29 0.60 -3.10
N SER A 88 -36.14 -0.13 -2.39
CA SER A 88 -36.71 0.33 -1.11
C SER A 88 -35.82 0.01 0.10
N ILE A 89 -34.78 -0.82 -0.09
CA ILE A 89 -33.82 -1.20 0.96
C ILE A 89 -32.52 -0.37 0.84
N ALA A 90 -32.14 0.02 -0.38
CA ALA A 90 -31.00 0.89 -0.68
C ALA A 90 -31.26 2.34 -0.29
#